data_AF-A0A6C2UG42-F1
#
_entry.id   AF-A0A6C2UG42-F1
#
_cell.length_a   1.000
_cell.length_b   1.000
_cell.length_c   1.000
_cell.angle_alpha   90.00
_cell.angle_beta   90.00
_cell.angle_gamma   90.00
#
_symmetry.space_group_name_H-M   'P 1'
#
loop_
_entity.id
_entity.type
_entity.pdbx_description
1 polymer ?
#
loop_
_entity_poly.entity_id
_entity_poly.type
_entity_poly.pdbx_seq_one_letter_code
_entity_poly.pdbx_strand_id
1 'polypeptide(L)'
;MTASRLQRLLANIEGIPSCIDQKVDAALNGFAVKTAILTDWDSYCECLARCLSHVEATLLGINPGPVDIQFCSNRCWHLLKRKYGDSAAQAAFEEVRTGSGGGLRGVLRILALEYGAEYSRNLISVTVESYFSHRSVEQLMADAKEYMATYHQILPPEITEGTGARIHSGFRKALKQHPYLMRRLRRTSMH
;
A
#
# COMPACT_ATOMS: atom_id res chain seq x y z
N MET A 1 0.81 -32.17 9.11
CA MET A 1 0.82 -31.23 10.26
C MET A 1 -0.02 -30.02 9.89
N THR A 2 -1.01 -29.66 10.71
CA THR A 2 -1.83 -28.45 10.49
C THR A 2 -1.00 -27.20 10.79
N ALA A 3 -0.95 -26.25 9.85
CA ALA A 3 -0.24 -24.99 10.04
C ALA A 3 -0.74 -24.25 11.30
N SER A 4 0.20 -23.67 12.05
CA SER A 4 -0.12 -22.85 13.22
C SER A 4 -1.02 -21.66 12.82
N ARG A 5 -1.73 -21.09 13.79
CA ARG A 5 -2.56 -19.90 13.52
C ARG A 5 -1.71 -18.71 13.08
N LEU A 6 -0.52 -18.56 13.63
CA LEU A 6 0.46 -17.58 13.20
C LEU A 6 0.87 -17.83 11.74
N GLN A 7 1.25 -19.06 11.39
CA GLN A 7 1.62 -19.40 10.00
C GLN A 7 0.50 -19.09 9.01
N ARG A 8 -0.76 -19.33 9.38
CA ARG A 8 -1.93 -18.95 8.55
C ARG A 8 -2.07 -17.43 8.40
N LEU A 9 -1.84 -16.66 9.46
CA LEU A 9 -1.81 -15.20 9.37
C LEU A 9 -0.71 -14.75 8.41
N LEU A 10 0.51 -15.23 8.59
CA LEU A 10 1.67 -14.86 7.77
C LEU A 10 1.42 -15.16 6.29
N ALA A 11 0.96 -16.38 5.98
CA ALA A 11 0.61 -16.78 4.61
C ALA A 11 -0.45 -15.86 3.98
N ASN A 12 -1.44 -15.41 4.76
CA ASN A 12 -2.47 -14.49 4.29
C ASN A 12 -1.87 -13.10 3.99
N ILE A 13 -1.13 -12.51 4.93
CA ILE A 13 -0.62 -11.14 4.77
C ILE A 13 0.53 -11.04 3.75
N GLU A 14 1.34 -12.09 3.57
CA GLU A 14 2.45 -12.13 2.61
C GLU A 14 2.01 -11.90 1.16
N GLY A 15 0.84 -12.43 0.78
CA GLY A 15 0.31 -12.32 -0.58
C GLY A 15 -0.30 -10.96 -0.91
N ILE A 16 -0.65 -10.16 0.12
CA ILE A 16 -1.41 -8.92 -0.07
C ILE A 16 -0.70 -7.94 -1.01
N PRO A 17 0.59 -7.56 -0.80
CA PRO A 17 1.23 -6.57 -1.67
C PRO A 17 1.21 -6.95 -3.15
N SER A 18 1.56 -8.20 -3.47
CA SER A 18 1.59 -8.67 -4.87
C SER A 18 0.20 -8.69 -5.50
N CYS A 19 -0.83 -9.10 -4.75
CA CYS A 19 -2.21 -9.06 -5.23
C CYS A 19 -2.67 -7.63 -5.51
N ILE A 20 -2.34 -6.68 -4.62
CA ILE A 20 -2.70 -5.27 -4.81
C ILE A 20 -1.96 -4.66 -6.00
N ASP A 21 -0.66 -4.95 -6.17
CA ASP A 21 0.11 -4.46 -7.31
C ASP A 21 -0.52 -4.92 -8.65
N GLN A 22 -0.91 -6.19 -8.75
CA GLN A 22 -1.59 -6.72 -9.94
C GLN A 22 -2.92 -6.02 -10.23
N LYS A 23 -3.71 -5.73 -9.18
CA LYS A 23 -4.97 -5.00 -9.33
C LYS A 23 -4.74 -3.54 -9.73
N VAL A 24 -3.70 -2.89 -9.22
CA VAL A 24 -3.31 -1.52 -9.62
C VAL A 24 -2.91 -1.49 -11.09
N ASP A 25 -2.08 -2.44 -11.53
CA ASP A 25 -1.67 -2.54 -12.93
C ASP A 25 -2.88 -2.78 -13.85
N ALA A 26 -3.80 -3.67 -13.45
CA ALA A 26 -5.06 -3.90 -14.17
C ALA A 26 -5.92 -2.63 -14.24
N ALA A 27 -6.05 -1.88 -13.15
CA ALA A 27 -6.80 -0.61 -13.12
C ALA A 27 -6.17 0.44 -14.03
N LEU A 28 -4.85 0.58 -14.02
CA LEU A 28 -4.13 1.51 -14.90
C LEU A 28 -4.31 1.17 -16.38
N ASN A 29 -4.27 -0.11 -16.72
CA ASN A 29 -4.50 -0.60 -18.09
C ASN A 29 -5.95 -0.42 -18.54
N GLY A 30 -6.90 -0.57 -17.62
CA GLY A 30 -8.34 -0.34 -17.87
C GLY A 30 -8.74 1.13 -17.92
N PHE A 31 -7.91 2.04 -17.40
CA PHE A 31 -8.22 3.46 -17.37
C PHE A 31 -8.00 4.14 -18.73
N ALA A 32 -9.10 4.54 -19.36
CA ALA A 32 -9.11 5.28 -20.61
C ALA A 32 -8.93 6.79 -20.36
N VAL A 33 -7.86 7.35 -20.93
CA VAL A 33 -7.60 8.79 -20.94
C VAL A 33 -8.14 9.36 -22.25
N LYS A 34 -9.06 10.34 -22.17
CA LYS A 34 -9.65 10.98 -23.36
C LYS A 34 -8.64 11.81 -24.16
N THR A 35 -7.70 12.47 -23.47
CA THR A 35 -6.70 13.35 -24.09
C THR A 35 -5.35 13.15 -23.42
N ALA A 36 -4.31 12.87 -24.21
CA ALA A 36 -2.97 12.58 -23.68
C ALA A 36 -2.24 13.80 -23.10
N ILE A 37 -2.63 15.00 -23.54
CA ILE A 37 -2.07 16.28 -23.08
C ILE A 37 -3.21 17.08 -22.48
N LEU A 38 -3.03 17.50 -21.22
CA LEU A 38 -3.96 18.37 -20.51
C LEU A 38 -3.23 19.69 -20.26
N THR A 39 -3.74 20.77 -20.83
CA THR A 39 -3.11 22.10 -20.75
C THR A 39 -3.80 23.02 -19.75
N ASP A 40 -5.02 22.70 -19.34
CA ASP A 40 -5.77 23.41 -18.31
C ASP A 40 -5.81 22.62 -17.00
N TRP A 41 -5.88 23.38 -15.91
CA TRP A 41 -5.83 22.86 -14.55
C TRP A 41 -7.06 22.01 -14.19
N ASP A 42 -8.23 22.41 -14.69
CA ASP A 42 -9.50 21.77 -14.33
C ASP A 42 -9.60 20.37 -14.95
N SER A 43 -9.27 20.23 -16.23
CA SER A 43 -9.24 18.93 -16.91
C SER A 43 -8.18 18.01 -16.30
N TYR A 44 -7.05 18.55 -15.84
CA TYR A 44 -6.05 17.79 -15.09
C TYR A 44 -6.61 17.28 -13.76
N CYS A 45 -7.24 18.14 -12.96
CA CYS A 45 -7.87 17.76 -11.69
C CYS A 45 -8.95 16.69 -11.88
N GLU A 46 -9.82 16.85 -12.89
CA GLU A 46 -10.86 15.88 -13.23
C GLU A 46 -10.23 14.53 -13.60
N CYS A 47 -9.18 14.53 -14.43
CA CYS A 47 -8.51 13.32 -14.87
C CYS A 47 -7.91 12.54 -13.68
N LEU A 48 -7.22 13.24 -12.78
CA LEU A 48 -6.67 12.62 -11.57
C LEU A 48 -7.76 12.04 -10.67
N ALA A 49 -8.82 12.82 -10.42
CA ALA A 49 -9.92 12.41 -9.56
C ALA A 49 -10.62 11.15 -10.10
N ARG A 50 -10.88 11.12 -11.41
CA ARG A 50 -11.47 9.96 -12.08
C ARG A 50 -10.55 8.75 -12.09
N CYS A 51 -9.25 8.94 -12.28
CA CYS A 51 -8.28 7.86 -12.19
C CYS A 51 -8.25 7.27 -10.78
N LEU A 52 -8.20 8.12 -9.74
CA LEU A 52 -8.19 7.65 -8.36
C LEU A 52 -9.46 6.88 -8.01
N SER A 53 -10.63 7.41 -8.38
CA SER A 53 -11.91 6.74 -8.16
C SER A 53 -11.99 5.40 -8.90
N HIS A 54 -11.46 5.33 -10.13
CA HIS A 54 -11.40 4.08 -10.89
C HIS A 54 -10.51 3.04 -10.19
N VAL A 55 -9.29 3.42 -9.79
CA VAL A 55 -8.38 2.53 -9.06
C VAL A 55 -9.00 2.06 -7.75
N GLU A 56 -9.62 2.96 -6.98
CA GLU A 56 -10.30 2.62 -5.73
C GLU A 56 -11.43 1.61 -5.93
N ALA A 57 -12.29 1.84 -6.92
CA ALA A 57 -13.36 0.91 -7.29
C ALA A 57 -12.82 -0.46 -7.68
N THR A 58 -11.75 -0.52 -8.48
CA THR A 58 -11.10 -1.79 -8.86
C THR A 58 -10.51 -2.53 -7.66
N LEU A 59 -9.85 -1.82 -6.73
CA LEU A 59 -9.27 -2.45 -5.55
C LEU A 59 -10.34 -3.02 -4.60
N LEU A 60 -11.45 -2.29 -4.45
CA LEU A 60 -12.60 -2.68 -3.64
C LEU A 60 -13.49 -3.74 -4.32
N GLY A 61 -13.39 -3.91 -5.64
CA GLY A 61 -14.25 -4.81 -6.40
C GLY A 61 -15.69 -4.31 -6.51
N ILE A 62 -15.87 -2.98 -6.58
CA ILE A 62 -17.18 -2.32 -6.67
C ILE A 62 -17.28 -1.49 -7.95
N ASN A 63 -18.50 -1.05 -8.28
CA ASN A 63 -18.69 -0.07 -9.34
C ASN A 63 -18.31 1.33 -8.85
N PRO A 64 -17.62 2.15 -9.67
CA PRO A 64 -17.29 3.52 -9.30
C PRO A 64 -18.55 4.36 -9.15
N GLY A 65 -18.64 5.11 -8.04
CA GLY A 65 -19.69 6.08 -7.80
C GLY A 65 -19.43 7.43 -8.51
N PRO A 66 -20.32 8.41 -8.32
CA PRO A 66 -20.06 9.78 -8.76
C PRO A 66 -18.78 10.33 -8.12
N VAL A 67 -18.00 11.07 -8.90
CA VAL A 67 -16.70 11.63 -8.47
C VAL A 67 -16.88 13.06 -7.98
N ASP A 68 -16.63 13.30 -6.70
CA ASP A 68 -16.41 14.65 -6.17
C ASP A 68 -14.98 15.09 -6.52
N ILE A 69 -14.86 15.95 -7.53
CA ILE A 69 -13.56 16.38 -8.06
C ILE A 69 -12.74 17.07 -6.96
N GLN A 70 -13.34 17.96 -6.17
CA GLN A 70 -12.60 18.72 -5.17
C GLN A 70 -12.05 17.81 -4.07
N PHE A 71 -12.88 16.91 -3.55
CA PHE A 71 -12.46 15.94 -2.54
C PHE A 71 -11.38 14.99 -3.07
N CYS A 72 -11.61 14.40 -4.25
CA CYS A 72 -10.67 13.45 -4.85
C CYS A 72 -9.35 14.11 -5.24
N SER A 73 -9.34 15.33 -5.78
CA SER A 73 -8.11 16.05 -6.13
C SER A 73 -7.24 16.33 -4.89
N ASN A 74 -7.84 16.71 -3.75
CA ASN A 74 -7.08 16.86 -2.50
C ASN A 74 -6.40 15.55 -2.08
N ARG A 75 -7.11 14.42 -2.19
CA ARG A 75 -6.54 13.10 -1.93
C ARG A 75 -5.41 12.76 -2.91
N CYS A 76 -5.55 13.10 -4.18
CA CYS A 76 -4.48 12.96 -5.17
C CYS A 76 -3.23 13.75 -4.76
N TRP A 77 -3.37 14.98 -4.27
CA TRP A 77 -2.22 15.77 -3.82
C TRP A 77 -1.51 15.14 -2.64
N HIS A 78 -2.23 14.64 -1.65
CA HIS A 78 -1.62 13.92 -0.53
C HIS A 78 -0.80 12.71 -0.96
N LEU A 79 -1.27 11.98 -1.98
CA LEU A 79 -0.53 10.85 -2.55
C LEU A 79 0.70 11.32 -3.34
N LEU A 80 0.52 12.31 -4.22
CA LEU A 80 1.59 12.84 -5.07
C LEU A 80 2.70 13.55 -4.27
N LYS A 81 2.38 14.12 -3.11
CA LYS A 81 3.38 14.68 -2.17
C LYS A 81 4.48 13.70 -1.80
N ARG A 82 4.22 12.38 -1.83
CA ARG A 82 5.23 11.35 -1.53
C ARG A 82 6.36 11.30 -2.56
N LYS A 83 6.07 11.65 -3.82
CA LYS A 83 7.09 11.74 -4.89
C LYS A 83 7.61 13.18 -5.06
N TYR A 84 6.70 14.16 -5.07
CA TYR A 84 7.03 15.52 -5.51
C TYR A 84 7.23 16.53 -4.36
N GLY A 85 7.05 16.11 -3.10
CA GLY A 85 7.15 17.01 -1.96
C GLY A 85 6.01 18.04 -1.92
N ASP A 86 6.24 19.16 -1.23
CA ASP A 86 5.18 20.13 -0.93
C ASP A 86 4.59 20.84 -2.17
N SER A 87 5.34 20.90 -3.27
CA SER A 87 4.92 21.49 -4.55
C SER A 87 4.25 20.48 -5.50
N ALA A 88 3.76 19.34 -4.98
CA ALA A 88 3.27 18.23 -5.79
C ALA A 88 2.26 18.59 -6.87
N ALA A 89 1.32 19.50 -6.57
CA ALA A 89 0.29 19.89 -7.51
C ALA A 89 0.89 20.60 -8.75
N GLN A 90 1.82 21.54 -8.53
CA GLN A 90 2.48 22.29 -9.60
C GLN A 90 3.52 21.44 -10.34
N ALA A 91 4.34 20.68 -9.61
CA ALA A 91 5.38 19.85 -10.21
C ALA A 91 4.81 18.75 -11.10
N ALA A 92 3.76 18.06 -10.64
CA ALA A 92 3.12 17.01 -11.44
C ALA A 92 2.38 17.60 -12.65
N PHE A 93 1.71 18.75 -12.51
CA PHE A 93 1.07 19.41 -13.64
C PHE A 93 2.08 19.86 -14.70
N GLU A 94 3.25 20.35 -14.29
CA GLU A 94 4.31 20.73 -15.22
C GLU A 94 4.87 19.51 -15.97
N GLU A 95 5.03 18.36 -15.31
CA GLU A 95 5.37 17.09 -16.00
C GLU A 95 4.31 16.71 -17.04
N VAL A 96 3.02 16.83 -16.70
CA VAL A 96 1.92 16.58 -17.65
C VAL A 96 1.98 17.53 -18.85
N ARG A 97 2.15 18.83 -18.60
CA ARG A 97 2.14 19.89 -19.62
C ARG A 97 3.32 19.79 -20.57
N THR A 98 4.50 19.44 -20.05
CA THR A 98 5.74 19.33 -20.82
C THR A 98 5.98 17.94 -21.41
N GLY A 99 5.25 16.93 -20.94
CA GLY A 99 5.49 15.52 -21.28
C GLY A 99 6.75 14.93 -20.64
N SER A 100 7.45 15.68 -19.79
CA SER A 100 8.62 15.19 -19.05
C SER A 100 8.21 14.15 -18.00
N GLY A 101 9.14 13.29 -17.57
CA GLY A 101 8.84 12.29 -16.53
C GLY A 101 7.79 11.23 -16.90
N GLY A 102 7.46 11.07 -18.19
CA GLY A 102 6.39 10.19 -18.67
C GLY A 102 5.02 10.87 -18.80
N GLY A 103 4.96 12.19 -18.61
CA GLY A 103 3.77 13.02 -18.79
C GLY A 103 2.58 12.54 -17.95
N LEU A 104 1.37 12.70 -18.50
CA LEU A 104 0.13 12.31 -17.82
C LEU A 104 0.15 10.83 -17.37
N ARG A 105 0.58 9.91 -18.23
CA ARG A 105 0.64 8.48 -17.88
C ARG A 105 1.62 8.21 -16.74
N GLY A 106 2.75 8.92 -16.69
CA GLY A 106 3.69 8.88 -15.57
C GLY A 106 3.02 9.29 -14.26
N VAL A 107 2.38 10.46 -14.24
CA VAL A 107 1.69 10.99 -13.05
C VAL A 107 0.57 10.06 -12.58
N LEU A 108 -0.27 9.57 -13.49
CA LEU A 108 -1.34 8.62 -13.16
C LEU A 108 -0.81 7.32 -12.57
N ARG A 109 0.31 6.80 -13.11
CA ARG A 109 0.97 5.61 -12.57
C ARG A 109 1.44 5.83 -11.13
N ILE A 110 2.07 6.96 -10.85
CA ILE A 110 2.54 7.29 -9.49
C ILE A 110 1.38 7.37 -8.53
N LEU A 111 0.32 8.09 -8.92
CA LEU A 111 -0.91 8.21 -8.12
C LEU A 111 -1.48 6.83 -7.76
N ALA A 112 -1.63 5.95 -8.75
CA ALA A 112 -2.21 4.62 -8.55
C ALA A 112 -1.31 3.71 -7.69
N LEU A 113 0.01 3.77 -7.88
CA LEU A 113 0.97 2.99 -7.08
C LEU A 113 0.98 3.44 -5.62
N GLU A 114 0.97 4.75 -5.36
CA GLU A 114 0.90 5.27 -3.99
C GLU A 114 -0.42 4.91 -3.31
N TYR A 115 -1.53 4.96 -4.05
CA TYR A 115 -2.82 4.54 -3.55
C TYR A 115 -2.85 3.04 -3.22
N GLY A 116 -2.35 2.19 -4.13
CA GLY A 116 -2.22 0.75 -3.91
C GLY A 116 -1.34 0.42 -2.71
N ALA A 117 -0.23 1.12 -2.54
CA ALA A 117 0.65 0.94 -1.38
C ALA A 117 -0.07 1.30 -0.07
N GLU A 118 -0.86 2.37 -0.05
CA GLU A 118 -1.68 2.73 1.11
C GLU A 118 -2.77 1.69 1.40
N TYR A 119 -3.50 1.26 0.38
CA TYR A 119 -4.53 0.24 0.51
C TYR A 119 -3.96 -1.10 1.00
N SER A 120 -2.80 -1.52 0.49
CA SER A 120 -2.07 -2.71 0.93
C SER A 120 -1.72 -2.62 2.43
N ARG A 121 -1.15 -1.48 2.88
CA ARG A 121 -0.84 -1.25 4.30
C ARG A 121 -2.08 -1.30 5.18
N ASN A 122 -3.20 -0.75 4.71
CA ASN A 122 -4.47 -0.75 5.44
C ASN A 122 -5.04 -2.17 5.58
N LEU A 123 -5.06 -2.96 4.50
CA LEU A 123 -5.51 -4.35 4.55
C LEU A 123 -4.64 -5.22 5.46
N ILE A 124 -3.31 -5.10 5.38
CA ILE A 124 -2.40 -5.79 6.30
C ILE A 124 -2.68 -5.37 7.74
N SER A 125 -2.84 -4.07 7.98
CA SER A 125 -3.12 -3.56 9.32
C SER A 125 -4.41 -4.14 9.88
N VAL A 126 -5.53 -4.04 9.16
CA VAL A 126 -6.83 -4.59 9.58
C VAL A 126 -6.76 -6.11 9.81
N THR A 127 -6.05 -6.84 8.95
CA THR A 127 -5.87 -8.29 9.09
C THR A 127 -5.10 -8.63 10.37
N VAL A 128 -4.02 -7.89 10.66
CA VAL A 128 -3.27 -8.02 11.91
C VAL A 128 -4.12 -7.60 13.12
N GLU A 129 -4.90 -6.52 13.02
CA GLU A 129 -5.79 -6.10 14.12
C GLU A 129 -6.86 -7.15 14.45
N SER A 130 -7.48 -7.70 13.42
CA SER A 130 -8.45 -8.78 13.56
C SER A 130 -7.80 -9.98 14.27
N TYR A 131 -6.57 -10.35 13.88
CA TYR A 131 -5.84 -11.41 14.57
C TYR A 131 -5.64 -11.12 16.07
N PHE A 132 -5.23 -9.90 16.44
CA PHE A 132 -5.01 -9.54 17.84
C PHE A 132 -6.31 -9.53 18.66
N SER A 133 -7.42 -9.04 18.07
CA SER A 133 -8.71 -8.92 18.77
C SER A 133 -9.32 -10.25 19.22
N HIS A 134 -8.90 -11.37 18.61
CA HIS A 134 -9.40 -12.72 18.92
C HIS A 134 -8.43 -13.54 19.80
N ARG A 135 -7.49 -12.89 20.50
CA ARG A 135 -6.42 -13.56 21.25
C ARG A 135 -6.27 -13.05 22.67
N SER A 136 -5.93 -13.99 23.57
CA SER A 136 -5.45 -13.61 24.90
C SER A 136 -3.99 -13.17 24.85
N VAL A 137 -3.56 -12.42 25.88
CA VAL A 137 -2.17 -11.97 26.03
C VAL A 137 -1.20 -13.15 26.00
N GLU A 138 -1.52 -14.25 26.68
CA GLU A 138 -0.69 -15.46 26.71
C GLU A 138 -0.51 -16.10 25.34
N GLN A 139 -1.58 -16.17 24.54
CA GLN A 139 -1.51 -16.68 23.17
C GLN A 139 -0.63 -15.79 22.31
N LEU A 140 -0.77 -14.46 22.42
CA LEU A 140 0.06 -13.53 21.66
C LEU A 140 1.53 -13.60 22.07
N MET A 141 1.84 -13.87 23.34
CA MET A 141 3.22 -14.08 23.79
C MET A 141 3.80 -15.39 23.23
N ALA A 142 3.01 -16.46 23.15
CA ALA A 142 3.43 -17.71 22.53
C ALA A 142 3.67 -17.54 21.02
N ASP A 143 2.73 -16.90 20.32
CA ASP A 143 2.83 -16.59 18.89
C ASP A 143 4.05 -15.67 18.62
N ALA A 144 4.32 -14.67 19.48
CA ALA A 144 5.51 -13.81 19.36
C ALA A 144 6.82 -14.61 19.51
N LYS A 145 6.89 -15.57 20.45
CA LYS A 145 8.06 -16.45 20.61
C LYS A 145 8.26 -17.34 19.39
N GLU A 146 7.21 -17.95 18.85
CA GLU A 146 7.25 -18.74 17.62
C GLU A 146 7.78 -17.89 16.44
N TYR A 147 7.26 -16.67 16.30
CA TYR A 147 7.70 -15.74 15.26
C TYR A 147 9.16 -15.36 15.40
N MET A 148 9.60 -14.97 16.60
CA MET A 148 11.00 -14.61 16.85
C MET A 148 11.93 -15.80 16.61
N ALA A 149 11.57 -17.00 17.08
CA ALA A 149 12.38 -18.20 16.85
C ALA A 149 12.59 -18.48 15.35
N THR A 150 11.58 -18.18 14.52
CA THR A 150 11.62 -18.43 13.08
C THR A 150 12.33 -17.31 12.30
N TYR A 151 12.12 -16.05 12.70
CA TYR A 151 12.49 -14.87 11.90
C TYR A 151 13.52 -13.94 12.57
N HIS A 152 14.19 -14.34 13.67
CA HIS A 152 15.06 -13.43 14.42
C HIS A 152 16.12 -12.73 13.55
N GLN A 153 16.68 -13.40 12.55
CA GLN A 153 17.78 -12.89 11.71
C GLN A 153 17.39 -11.73 10.81
N ILE A 154 16.09 -11.56 10.56
CA ILE A 154 15.56 -10.57 9.62
C ILE A 154 14.79 -9.45 10.33
N LEU A 155 14.67 -9.54 11.66
CA LEU A 155 13.95 -8.55 12.44
C LEU A 155 14.88 -7.39 12.79
N PRO A 156 14.42 -6.14 12.62
CA PRO A 156 15.11 -4.98 13.15
C PRO A 156 15.30 -5.11 14.67
N PRO A 157 16.45 -4.69 15.23
CA PRO A 157 16.73 -4.81 16.67
C PRO A 157 15.69 -4.07 17.53
N GLU A 158 15.05 -3.05 16.99
CA GLU A 158 13.98 -2.28 17.65
C GLU A 158 12.72 -3.12 17.93
N ILE A 159 12.61 -4.30 17.30
CA ILE A 159 11.51 -5.25 17.48
C ILE A 159 11.88 -6.36 18.47
N THR A 160 13.18 -6.62 18.68
CA THR A 160 13.67 -7.75 19.47
C THR A 160 14.05 -7.39 20.91
N GLU A 161 14.20 -6.10 21.26
CA GLU A 161 14.67 -5.66 22.58
C GLU A 161 13.54 -5.02 23.43
N GLY A 162 13.05 -5.72 24.48
CA GLY A 162 12.13 -5.10 25.45
C GLY A 162 11.41 -6.04 26.45
N THR A 163 10.70 -5.44 27.42
CA THR A 163 9.79 -6.10 28.38
C THR A 163 8.47 -6.54 27.72
N GLY A 164 7.65 -7.37 28.40
CA GLY A 164 6.43 -8.00 27.83
C GLY A 164 5.48 -7.07 27.04
N ALA A 165 5.28 -5.83 27.47
CA ALA A 165 4.47 -4.84 26.73
C ALA A 165 5.16 -4.31 25.45
N ARG A 166 6.48 -4.16 25.47
CA ARG A 166 7.29 -3.80 24.28
C ARG A 166 7.39 -4.96 23.29
N ILE A 167 7.40 -6.20 23.78
CA ILE A 167 7.31 -7.40 22.92
C ILE A 167 5.98 -7.41 22.17
N HIS A 168 4.87 -7.03 22.81
CA HIS A 168 3.56 -6.99 22.16
C HIS A 168 3.45 -5.90 21.07
N SER A 169 3.88 -4.67 21.36
CA SER A 169 3.90 -3.58 20.37
C SER A 169 4.92 -3.84 19.25
N GLY A 170 6.09 -4.38 19.59
CA GLY A 170 7.12 -4.83 18.66
C GLY A 170 6.61 -5.92 17.73
N PHE A 171 5.98 -6.96 18.28
CA PHE A 171 5.41 -8.07 17.50
C PHE A 171 4.32 -7.60 16.53
N ARG A 172 3.40 -6.74 16.97
CA ARG A 172 2.38 -6.15 16.10
C ARG A 172 2.99 -5.36 14.95
N LYS A 173 4.03 -4.56 15.22
CA LYS A 173 4.78 -3.84 14.19
C LYS A 173 5.50 -4.80 13.25
N ALA A 174 6.08 -5.88 13.77
CA ALA A 174 6.76 -6.91 13.01
C ALA A 174 5.83 -7.57 12.00
N LEU A 175 4.64 -7.99 12.44
CA LEU A 175 3.64 -8.61 11.57
C LEU A 175 3.20 -7.66 10.45
N LYS A 176 3.00 -6.36 10.74
CA LYS A 176 2.64 -5.38 9.70
C LYS A 176 3.75 -5.16 8.67
N GLN A 177 5.02 -5.33 9.06
CA GLN A 177 6.17 -5.18 8.16
C GLN A 177 6.55 -6.49 7.46
N HIS A 178 6.11 -7.63 7.99
CA HIS A 178 6.49 -8.96 7.52
C HIS A 178 6.34 -9.15 6.00
N PRO A 179 5.22 -8.79 5.35
CA PRO A 179 5.08 -8.97 3.90
C PRO A 179 6.15 -8.23 3.10
N TYR A 180 6.55 -7.03 3.55
CA TYR A 180 7.55 -6.21 2.88
C TYR A 180 8.97 -6.73 3.12
N LEU A 181 9.26 -7.24 4.31
CA LEU A 181 10.52 -7.93 4.61
C LEU A 181 10.69 -9.17 3.73
N MET A 182 9.66 -10.03 3.66
CA MET A 182 9.67 -11.22 2.82
C MET A 182 9.86 -10.88 1.34
N ARG A 183 9.17 -9.85 0.86
CA ARG A 183 9.32 -9.37 -0.52
C ARG A 183 10.74 -8.89 -0.83
N ARG A 184 11.38 -8.18 0.11
CA ARG A 184 12.78 -7.74 -0.03
C ARG A 184 13.73 -8.91 -0.09
N LEU A 185 13.58 -9.89 0.80
CA LEU A 185 14.41 -11.10 0.82
C LEU A 185 14.31 -11.90 -0.47
N ARG A 186 13.08 -12.13 -0.97
CA ARG A 186 12.87 -12.83 -2.26
C ARG A 186 13.55 -12.13 -3.44
N ARG A 187 13.66 -10.81 -3.40
CA ARG A 187 14.36 -10.02 -4.43
C ARG A 187 15.88 -10.12 -4.31
N THR A 188 16.42 -10.13 -3.09
CA THR A 188 17.87 -10.23 -2.86
C THR A 188 18.42 -11.63 -3.04
N SER A 189 17.61 -12.68 -2.83
CA SER A 189 18.02 -14.09 -3.04
C SER A 189 18.00 -14.53 -4.51
N MET A 190 17.58 -13.67 -5.44
CA MET A 190 17.61 -13.91 -6.89
C MET A 190 18.82 -13.22 -7.58
N HIS A 191 19.80 -12.77 -6.80
CA HIS A 191 21.10 -12.26 -7.23
C HIS A 191 22.21 -13.02 -6.52
#